data_AF-A0A420YEV5-F1
#
_entry.id   AF-A0A420YEV5-F1
#
_cell.length_a   1.000
_cell.length_b   1.000
_cell.length_c   1.000
_cell.angle_alpha   90.00
_cell.angle_beta   90.00
_cell.angle_gamma   90.00
#
_symmetry.space_group_name_H-M   'P 1'
#
loop_
_entity.id
_entity.type
_entity.pdbx_description
1 polymer ?
#
loop_
_entity_poly.entity_id
_entity_poly.type
_entity_poly.pdbx_seq_one_letter_code
_entity_poly.pdbx_strand_id
1 'polypeptide(L)'
;MPHEYPPAKFTTDQAPEEEQNIALCKEYMAIAYSPKENQGGKSVTHLCHPDAWFWSPATFPGCTSPMDYADSHSVVMKSVSDLHIIRFDQAWAKGGHVLLRYTAEGSHVGEPYKGIKATGKHAQWSAAAIFEVEDGKIRSFTKDWDQKTMQIQLGWAPVTESDDPRWNAEALANPDKYQKQGSM
;
A
#
# COMPACT_ATOMS: atom_id res chain seq x y z
N MET A 1 21.16 10.17 -4.04
CA MET A 1 20.46 10.94 -2.98
C MET A 1 19.58 9.95 -2.24
N PRO A 2 19.56 9.92 -0.90
CA PRO A 2 18.60 9.09 -0.18
C PRO A 2 17.18 9.48 -0.61
N HIS A 3 16.33 8.49 -0.88
CA HIS A 3 14.92 8.76 -1.14
C HIS A 3 14.30 9.29 0.15
N GLU A 4 13.68 10.47 0.11
CA GLU A 4 13.02 11.04 1.28
C GLU A 4 11.65 10.36 1.42
N TYR A 5 11.46 9.64 2.53
CA TYR A 5 10.23 8.89 2.78
C TYR A 5 9.27 9.69 3.65
N PRO A 6 7.95 9.50 3.49
CA PRO A 6 6.97 10.08 4.40
C PRO A 6 7.26 9.75 5.88
N PRO A 7 6.82 10.61 6.82
CA PRO A 7 7.09 10.41 8.24
C PRO A 7 6.44 9.13 8.77
N ALA A 8 7.04 8.56 9.83
CA ALA A 8 6.47 7.44 10.58
C ALA A 8 5.89 7.93 11.92
N LYS A 9 4.67 7.50 12.27
CA LYS A 9 4.01 7.87 13.54
C LYS A 9 4.39 6.97 14.70
N PHE A 10 4.20 5.66 14.53
CA PHE A 10 4.55 4.67 15.54
C PHE A 10 5.78 3.89 15.09
N THR A 11 6.86 4.04 15.85
CA THR A 11 8.16 3.41 15.62
C THR A 11 8.75 3.00 16.96
N THR A 12 9.85 2.24 16.91
CA THR A 12 10.69 1.87 18.05
C THR A 12 12.15 1.90 17.63
N ASP A 13 13.07 1.90 18.59
CA ASP A 13 14.51 1.84 18.31
C ASP A 13 14.83 0.58 17.49
N GLN A 14 15.73 0.73 16.52
CA GLN A 14 16.11 -0.34 15.60
C GLN A 14 17.60 -0.62 15.74
N ALA A 15 17.99 -1.89 15.60
CA ALA A 15 19.37 -2.25 15.34
C ALA A 15 19.79 -1.76 13.94
N PRO A 16 21.09 -1.56 13.66
CA PRO A 16 21.55 -1.10 12.34
C PRO A 16 21.08 -1.97 11.16
N GLU A 17 21.01 -3.29 11.35
CA GLU A 17 20.48 -4.22 10.33
C GLU A 17 18.97 -4.02 10.12
N GLU A 18 18.22 -3.78 11.18
CA GLU A 18 16.78 -3.52 11.12
C GLU A 18 16.49 -2.20 10.38
N GLU A 19 17.32 -1.16 10.57
CA GLU A 19 17.24 0.09 9.79
C GLU A 19 17.50 -0.15 8.29
N GLN A 20 18.48 -0.99 7.94
CA GLN A 20 18.76 -1.36 6.56
C GLN A 20 17.59 -2.13 5.94
N ASN A 21 17.00 -3.07 6.67
CA ASN A 21 15.83 -3.83 6.22
C ASN A 21 14.61 -2.92 6.01
N ILE A 22 14.37 -1.97 6.92
CA ILE A 22 13.32 -0.95 6.76
C ILE A 22 13.58 -0.09 5.51
N ALA A 23 14.82 0.35 5.29
CA ALA A 23 15.18 1.17 4.14
C ALA A 23 14.94 0.42 2.82
N LEU A 24 15.35 -0.85 2.74
CA LEU A 24 15.10 -1.73 1.59
C LEU A 24 13.60 -1.88 1.31
N CYS A 25 12.80 -2.15 2.34
CA CYS A 25 11.36 -2.32 2.18
C CYS A 25 10.65 -1.01 1.80
N LYS A 26 11.11 0.13 2.33
CA LYS A 26 10.63 1.45 1.92
C LYS A 26 10.99 1.78 0.47
N GLU A 27 12.16 1.39 0.01
CA GLU A 27 12.57 1.55 -1.39
C GLU A 27 11.69 0.73 -2.32
N TYR A 28 11.46 -0.55 -1.99
CA TYR A 28 10.52 -1.39 -2.74
C TYR A 28 9.14 -0.74 -2.80
N MET A 29 8.63 -0.26 -1.66
CA MET A 29 7.31 0.39 -1.60
C MET A 29 7.28 1.71 -2.37
N ALA A 30 8.32 2.54 -2.31
CA ALA A 30 8.38 3.79 -3.08
C ALA A 30 8.32 3.53 -4.58
N ILE A 31 9.04 2.52 -5.06
CA ILE A 31 9.01 2.14 -6.48
C ILE A 31 7.67 1.50 -6.83
N ALA A 32 7.27 0.43 -6.15
CA ALA A 32 6.07 -0.36 -6.48
C ALA A 32 4.76 0.41 -6.29
N TYR A 33 4.76 1.47 -5.49
CA TYR A 33 3.62 2.33 -5.19
C TYR A 33 3.69 3.70 -5.87
N SER A 34 4.60 3.89 -6.84
CA SER A 34 4.75 5.14 -7.59
C SER A 34 4.16 5.01 -9.01
N PRO A 35 3.20 5.87 -9.39
CA PRO A 35 2.72 5.95 -10.77
C PRO A 35 3.80 6.33 -11.79
N LYS A 36 4.92 6.89 -11.34
CA LYS A 36 6.04 7.33 -12.20
C LYS A 36 7.12 6.26 -12.34
N GLU A 37 7.38 5.48 -11.29
CA GLU A 37 8.51 4.55 -11.23
C GLU A 37 8.11 3.10 -11.47
N ASN A 38 6.88 2.71 -11.12
CA ASN A 38 6.41 1.35 -11.33
C ASN A 38 6.08 1.10 -12.81
N GLN A 39 7.00 0.42 -13.49
CA GLN A 39 6.85 -0.06 -14.86
C GLN A 39 6.65 -1.60 -14.89
N GLY A 40 6.17 -2.16 -13.79
CA GLY A 40 5.99 -3.59 -13.58
C GLY A 40 7.12 -4.23 -12.74
N GLY A 41 7.16 -5.56 -12.72
CA GLY A 41 8.04 -6.35 -11.88
C GLY A 41 9.52 -6.02 -12.03
N LYS A 42 9.96 -5.65 -13.23
CA LYS A 42 11.35 -5.26 -13.52
C LYS A 42 11.82 -4.05 -12.71
N SER A 43 10.92 -3.15 -12.32
CA SER A 43 11.26 -1.99 -11.50
C SER A 43 11.77 -2.41 -10.11
N VAL A 44 11.39 -3.59 -9.60
CA VAL A 44 11.68 -4.00 -8.21
C VAL A 44 12.49 -5.30 -8.08
N THR A 45 12.70 -6.05 -9.17
CA THR A 45 13.44 -7.33 -9.15
C THR A 45 14.80 -7.23 -8.44
N HIS A 46 15.51 -6.12 -8.61
CA HIS A 46 16.83 -5.92 -8.00
C HIS A 46 16.80 -5.84 -6.46
N LEU A 47 15.64 -5.68 -5.83
CA LEU A 47 15.45 -5.64 -4.38
C LEU A 47 15.00 -6.99 -3.80
N CYS A 48 14.61 -7.93 -4.67
CA CYS A 48 13.95 -9.18 -4.26
C CYS A 48 14.88 -10.38 -4.39
N HIS A 49 14.68 -11.38 -3.54
CA HIS A 49 15.34 -12.68 -3.67
C HIS A 49 14.80 -13.42 -4.91
N PRO A 50 15.61 -14.22 -5.63
CA PRO A 50 15.16 -14.91 -6.84
C PRO A 50 13.96 -15.85 -6.67
N ASP A 51 13.74 -16.37 -5.47
CA ASP A 51 12.61 -17.26 -5.12
C ASP A 51 11.58 -16.57 -4.19
N ALA A 52 11.59 -15.23 -4.14
CA ALA A 52 10.73 -14.47 -3.26
C ALA A 52 9.24 -14.72 -3.56
N TRP A 53 8.44 -14.87 -2.50
CA TRP A 53 7.01 -15.16 -2.62
C TRP A 53 6.14 -14.01 -2.08
N PHE A 54 4.90 -13.99 -2.54
CA PHE A 54 3.92 -12.96 -2.20
C PHE A 54 2.60 -13.58 -1.74
N TRP A 55 1.94 -12.92 -0.79
CA TRP A 55 0.64 -13.33 -0.30
C TRP A 55 -0.32 -12.16 -0.11
N SER A 56 -1.39 -12.19 -0.91
CA SER A 56 -2.59 -11.39 -0.72
C SER A 56 -3.72 -11.92 -1.62
N PRO A 57 -4.10 -13.21 -1.49
CA PRO A 57 -4.97 -13.86 -2.48
C PRO A 57 -6.36 -13.22 -2.59
N ALA A 58 -6.85 -12.57 -1.53
CA ALA A 58 -8.13 -11.85 -1.55
C ALA A 58 -8.09 -10.55 -2.37
N THR A 59 -6.92 -9.92 -2.49
CA THR A 59 -6.78 -8.58 -3.09
C THR A 59 -6.07 -8.63 -4.45
N PHE A 60 -5.13 -9.56 -4.59
CA PHE A 60 -4.27 -9.78 -5.76
C PHE A 60 -4.30 -11.26 -6.15
N PRO A 61 -5.46 -11.77 -6.63
CA PRO A 61 -5.60 -13.17 -7.00
C PRO A 61 -4.63 -13.54 -8.13
N GLY A 62 -3.92 -14.65 -7.97
CA GLY A 62 -2.94 -15.15 -8.94
C GLY A 62 -1.56 -14.51 -8.87
N CYS A 63 -1.36 -13.48 -8.05
CA CYS A 63 -0.01 -12.96 -7.78
C CYS A 63 0.72 -13.87 -6.79
N THR A 64 1.96 -14.23 -7.14
CA THR A 64 2.77 -15.20 -6.38
C THR A 64 4.12 -14.64 -5.96
N SER A 65 4.56 -13.54 -6.55
CA SER A 65 5.83 -12.87 -6.24
C SER A 65 5.68 -11.36 -6.00
N PRO A 66 6.67 -10.71 -5.36
CA PRO A 66 6.70 -9.24 -5.26
C PRO A 66 6.72 -8.55 -6.64
N MET A 67 7.23 -9.22 -7.68
CA MET A 67 7.19 -8.70 -9.04
C MET A 67 5.77 -8.71 -9.61
N ASP A 68 5.02 -9.80 -9.39
CA ASP A 68 3.62 -9.91 -9.82
C ASP A 68 2.75 -8.82 -9.15
N TYR A 69 3.03 -8.53 -7.87
CA TYR A 69 2.40 -7.40 -7.18
C TYR A 69 2.70 -6.08 -7.91
N ALA A 70 3.96 -5.80 -8.26
CA ALA A 70 4.31 -4.57 -8.95
C ALA A 70 3.63 -4.47 -10.33
N ASP A 71 3.61 -5.56 -11.09
CA ASP A 71 2.87 -5.67 -12.36
C ASP A 71 1.38 -5.37 -12.16
N SER A 72 0.72 -6.06 -11.22
CA SER A 72 -0.70 -5.87 -10.95
C SER A 72 -1.02 -4.46 -10.44
N HIS A 73 -0.19 -3.90 -9.57
CA HIS A 73 -0.43 -2.59 -8.96
C HIS A 73 -0.23 -1.44 -9.97
N SER A 74 0.65 -1.63 -10.97
CA SER A 74 0.85 -0.66 -12.04
C SER A 74 -0.45 -0.33 -12.80
N VAL A 75 -1.36 -1.31 -12.94
CA VAL A 75 -2.67 -1.13 -13.58
C VAL A 75 -3.55 -0.15 -12.80
N VAL A 76 -3.56 -0.26 -11.46
CA VAL A 76 -4.32 0.66 -10.59
C VAL A 76 -3.75 2.08 -10.72
N MET A 77 -2.43 2.21 -10.77
CA MET A 77 -1.76 3.52 -10.83
C MET A 77 -1.92 4.24 -12.16
N LYS A 78 -2.23 3.54 -13.26
CA LYS A 78 -2.64 4.22 -14.51
C LYS A 78 -3.94 4.98 -14.33
N SER A 79 -4.87 4.48 -13.52
CA SER A 79 -6.15 5.13 -13.23
C SER A 79 -6.05 6.14 -12.08
N VAL A 80 -5.23 5.85 -11.07
CA VAL A 80 -4.95 6.74 -9.93
C VAL A 80 -3.56 7.33 -10.08
N SER A 81 -3.37 8.19 -11.08
CA SER A 81 -2.05 8.62 -11.57
C SER A 81 -1.31 9.62 -10.68
N ASP A 82 -1.97 10.13 -9.65
CA ASP A 82 -1.43 11.00 -8.59
C ASP A 82 -1.27 10.25 -7.25
N LEU A 83 -1.44 8.92 -7.25
CA LEU A 83 -1.35 8.09 -6.05
C LEU A 83 0.03 8.20 -5.39
N HIS A 84 0.03 8.38 -4.07
CA HIS A 84 1.25 8.42 -3.25
C HIS A 84 0.99 8.03 -1.79
N ILE A 85 2.05 7.62 -1.09
CA ILE A 85 2.01 7.38 0.36
C ILE A 85 2.19 8.72 1.07
N ILE A 86 1.31 9.04 2.03
CA ILE A 86 1.37 10.30 2.79
C ILE A 86 2.01 10.15 4.17
N ARG A 87 1.98 8.94 4.75
CA ARG A 87 2.64 8.62 6.03
C ARG A 87 2.76 7.12 6.24
N PHE A 88 3.76 6.70 7.01
CA PHE A 88 3.77 5.40 7.66
C PHE A 88 3.08 5.52 9.02
N ASP A 89 1.95 4.84 9.19
CA ASP A 89 1.27 4.75 10.47
C ASP A 89 2.11 3.92 11.46
N GLN A 90 2.71 2.83 10.99
CA GLN A 90 3.67 2.03 11.76
C GLN A 90 4.85 1.63 10.87
N ALA A 91 6.07 1.79 11.36
CA ALA A 91 7.28 1.34 10.68
C ALA A 91 8.29 0.83 11.70
N TRP A 92 8.55 -0.48 11.71
CA TRP A 92 9.55 -1.10 12.58
C TRP A 92 9.95 -2.46 12.02
N ALA A 93 11.06 -3.00 12.51
CA ALA A 93 11.53 -4.32 12.17
C ALA A 93 11.95 -5.11 13.41
N LYS A 94 12.05 -6.43 13.25
CA LYS A 94 12.70 -7.31 14.21
C LYS A 94 13.45 -8.41 13.46
N GLY A 95 14.77 -8.37 13.50
CA GLY A 95 15.60 -9.20 12.62
C GLY A 95 15.23 -8.98 11.16
N GLY A 96 14.91 -10.06 10.43
CA GLY A 96 14.48 -9.99 9.03
C GLY A 96 13.03 -9.54 8.81
N HIS A 97 12.19 -9.47 9.83
CA HIS A 97 10.77 -9.13 9.66
C HIS A 97 10.56 -7.62 9.68
N VAL A 98 9.87 -7.06 8.69
CA VAL A 98 9.60 -5.62 8.57
C VAL A 98 8.11 -5.38 8.42
N LEU A 99 7.54 -4.51 9.27
CA LEU A 99 6.17 -4.01 9.12
C LEU A 99 6.18 -2.57 8.64
N LEU A 100 5.51 -2.32 7.52
CA LEU A 100 5.17 -0.98 7.05
C LEU A 100 3.65 -0.86 6.94
N ARG A 101 2.99 -0.32 7.97
CA ARG A 101 1.60 0.14 7.87
C ARG A 101 1.61 1.60 7.44
N TYR A 102 0.80 1.95 6.45
CA TYR A 102 0.82 3.29 5.86
C TYR A 102 -0.57 3.75 5.42
N THR A 103 -0.71 5.07 5.32
CA THR A 103 -1.85 5.73 4.69
C THR A 103 -1.39 6.28 3.35
N ALA A 104 -2.19 6.06 2.32
CA ALA A 104 -1.98 6.56 0.98
C ALA A 104 -3.25 7.26 0.47
N GLU A 105 -3.08 8.09 -0.55
CA GLU A 105 -4.18 8.78 -1.19
C GLU A 105 -3.95 8.93 -2.69
N GLY A 106 -5.01 9.29 -3.42
CA GLY A 106 -4.97 9.56 -4.84
C GLY A 106 -6.38 9.74 -5.42
N SER A 107 -6.41 10.18 -6.68
CA SER A 107 -7.62 10.54 -7.42
C SER A 107 -7.77 9.73 -8.70
N HIS A 108 -9.00 9.35 -9.05
CA HIS A 108 -9.28 8.70 -10.34
C HIS A 108 -9.30 9.75 -11.47
N VAL A 109 -8.11 10.19 -11.87
CA VAL A 109 -7.87 11.24 -12.89
C VAL A 109 -7.07 10.75 -14.10
N GLY A 110 -6.66 9.48 -14.08
CA GLY A 110 -5.90 8.84 -15.16
C GLY A 110 -6.76 8.05 -16.15
N GLU A 111 -6.23 6.91 -16.61
CA GLU A 111 -6.89 6.02 -17.57
C GLU A 111 -8.17 5.38 -16.99
N PRO A 112 -9.16 5.02 -17.84
CA PRO A 112 -10.35 4.31 -17.39
C PRO A 112 -10.03 3.01 -16.65
N TYR A 113 -10.67 2.79 -15.50
CA TYR A 113 -10.54 1.56 -14.73
C TYR A 113 -11.72 0.62 -15.01
N LYS A 114 -11.47 -0.53 -15.64
CA LYS A 114 -12.51 -1.56 -15.93
C LYS A 114 -13.77 -0.99 -16.61
N GLY A 115 -13.59 -0.04 -17.53
CA GLY A 115 -14.68 0.62 -18.26
C GLY A 115 -15.28 1.86 -17.59
N ILE A 116 -14.88 2.16 -16.35
CA ILE A 116 -15.27 3.37 -15.62
C ILE A 116 -14.32 4.49 -16.01
N LYS A 117 -14.85 5.56 -16.62
CA LYS A 117 -14.06 6.76 -16.95
C LYS A 117 -13.58 7.46 -15.68
N ALA A 118 -12.50 8.24 -15.79
CA ALA A 118 -11.99 9.09 -14.72
C ALA A 118 -13.13 9.84 -14.02
N THR A 119 -13.34 9.54 -12.74
CA THR A 119 -14.45 10.08 -11.94
C THR A 119 -14.09 11.42 -11.31
N GLY A 120 -12.81 11.79 -11.29
CA GLY A 120 -12.30 12.98 -10.59
C GLY A 120 -12.40 12.88 -9.06
N LYS A 121 -12.83 11.73 -8.52
CA LYS A 121 -12.97 11.52 -7.08
C LYS A 121 -11.62 11.21 -6.46
N HIS A 122 -11.41 11.77 -5.29
CA HIS A 122 -10.27 11.49 -4.41
C HIS A 122 -10.63 10.36 -3.43
N ALA A 123 -9.64 9.54 -3.08
CA ALA A 123 -9.75 8.53 -2.03
C ALA A 123 -8.51 8.57 -1.13
N GLN A 124 -8.72 8.26 0.14
CA GLN A 124 -7.66 7.97 1.11
C GLN A 124 -7.90 6.58 1.71
N TRP A 125 -6.85 5.80 1.89
CA TRP A 125 -6.95 4.44 2.43
C TRP A 125 -5.70 4.04 3.21
N SER A 126 -5.86 3.02 4.05
CA SER A 126 -4.74 2.38 4.74
C SER A 126 -4.36 1.05 4.11
N ALA A 127 -3.09 0.70 4.25
CA ALA A 127 -2.56 -0.60 3.89
C ALA A 127 -1.40 -1.00 4.81
N ALA A 128 -1.05 -2.27 4.82
CA ALA A 128 0.14 -2.80 5.46
C ALA A 128 0.92 -3.66 4.47
N ALA A 129 2.23 -3.44 4.43
CA ALA A 129 3.18 -4.30 3.75
C ALA A 129 4.07 -4.95 4.81
N ILE A 130 4.03 -6.28 4.84
CA ILE A 130 4.72 -7.11 5.83
C ILE A 130 5.75 -7.92 5.06
N PHE A 131 7.03 -7.67 5.32
CA PHE A 131 8.12 -8.28 4.60
C PHE A 131 8.94 -9.21 5.49
N GLU A 132 9.56 -10.18 4.85
CA GLU A 132 10.74 -10.87 5.36
C GLU A 132 11.93 -10.51 4.47
N VAL A 133 13.04 -10.15 5.09
CA VAL A 133 14.31 -9.81 4.46
C VAL A 133 15.34 -10.85 4.87
N GLU A 134 16.06 -11.37 3.89
CA GLU A 134 17.14 -12.34 4.03
C GLU A 134 18.27 -11.92 3.11
N ASP A 135 19.52 -11.91 3.61
CA ASP A 135 20.73 -11.54 2.86
C ASP A 135 20.60 -10.19 2.10
N GLY A 136 19.95 -9.21 2.72
CA GLY A 136 19.73 -7.88 2.14
C GLY A 136 18.76 -7.87 0.94
N LYS A 137 17.91 -8.89 0.81
CA LYS A 137 16.87 -9.00 -0.23
C LYS A 137 15.52 -9.35 0.38
N ILE A 138 14.44 -8.89 -0.27
CA ILE A 138 13.07 -9.27 0.11
C ILE A 138 12.86 -10.74 -0.22
N ARG A 139 12.66 -11.57 0.81
CA ARG A 139 12.35 -13.01 0.72
C ARG A 139 10.85 -13.26 0.62
N SER A 140 10.04 -12.46 1.30
CA SER A 140 8.58 -12.55 1.21
C SER A 140 7.90 -11.21 1.39
N PHE A 141 6.69 -11.10 0.84
CA PHE A 141 5.85 -9.93 0.97
C PHE A 141 4.36 -10.32 1.14
N THR A 142 3.81 -10.07 2.32
CA THR A 142 2.37 -10.13 2.57
C THR A 142 1.75 -8.74 2.52
N LYS A 143 0.61 -8.61 1.82
CA LYS A 143 -0.07 -7.34 1.62
C LYS A 143 -1.50 -7.37 2.16
N ASP A 144 -1.77 -6.47 3.10
CA ASP A 144 -3.13 -6.11 3.51
C ASP A 144 -3.47 -4.71 3.01
N TRP A 145 -4.57 -4.59 2.30
CA TRP A 145 -5.02 -3.32 1.73
C TRP A 145 -6.50 -3.18 1.96
N ASP A 146 -6.92 -2.03 2.51
CA ASP A 146 -8.33 -1.66 2.56
C ASP A 146 -8.85 -1.24 1.16
N GLN A 147 -8.84 -2.21 0.25
CA GLN A 147 -9.19 -2.04 -1.15
C GLN A 147 -10.65 -1.62 -1.31
N LYS A 148 -11.54 -2.15 -0.46
CA LYS A 148 -12.97 -1.81 -0.48
C LYS A 148 -13.18 -0.32 -0.25
N THR A 149 -12.58 0.23 0.80
CA THR A 149 -12.70 1.65 1.15
C THR A 149 -12.21 2.54 0.01
N MET A 150 -11.10 2.19 -0.65
CA MET A 150 -10.66 2.92 -1.84
C MET A 150 -11.67 2.81 -2.99
N GLN A 151 -12.09 1.60 -3.35
CA GLN A 151 -13.01 1.38 -4.50
C GLN A 151 -14.33 2.14 -4.34
N ILE A 152 -14.85 2.22 -3.12
CA ILE A 152 -16.05 2.99 -2.80
C ILE A 152 -15.83 4.48 -3.03
N GLN A 153 -14.77 5.05 -2.45
CA GLN A 153 -14.47 6.48 -2.56
C GLN A 153 -14.21 6.91 -4.01
N LEU A 154 -13.50 6.09 -4.79
CA LEU A 154 -13.25 6.36 -6.21
C LEU A 154 -14.49 6.17 -7.10
N GLY A 155 -15.56 5.56 -6.57
CA GLY A 155 -16.77 5.23 -7.33
C GLY A 155 -16.63 4.01 -8.24
N TRP A 156 -15.72 3.09 -7.91
CA TRP A 156 -15.50 1.84 -8.64
C TRP A 156 -16.38 0.69 -8.13
N ALA A 157 -16.83 0.77 -6.89
CA ALA A 157 -17.78 -0.16 -6.30
C ALA A 157 -19.02 0.60 -5.81
N PRO A 158 -20.24 0.07 -6.03
CA PRO A 158 -21.44 0.67 -5.48
C PRO A 158 -21.46 0.54 -3.95
N VAL A 159 -21.96 1.56 -3.28
CA VAL A 159 -22.46 1.47 -1.90
C VAL A 159 -23.95 1.77 -1.96
N THR A 160 -24.76 0.81 -1.56
CA THR A 160 -26.16 1.07 -1.27
C THR A 160 -26.26 1.72 0.10
N GLU A 161 -27.11 2.74 0.24
CA GLU A 161 -27.43 3.31 1.56
C GLU A 161 -27.88 2.19 2.50
N SER A 162 -27.34 2.19 3.72
CA SER A 162 -27.63 1.19 4.74
C SER A 162 -27.53 1.84 6.12
N ASP A 163 -28.42 1.46 7.02
CA ASP A 163 -28.37 1.86 8.43
C ASP A 163 -27.20 1.18 9.18
N ASP A 164 -26.53 0.20 8.57
CA ASP A 164 -25.34 -0.42 9.14
C ASP A 164 -24.15 0.55 9.05
N PRO A 165 -23.56 0.97 10.20
CA PRO A 165 -22.48 1.95 10.22
C PRO A 165 -21.23 1.52 9.45
N ARG A 166 -21.04 0.22 9.18
CA ARG A 166 -19.93 -0.30 8.36
C ARG A 166 -20.05 0.05 6.87
N TRP A 167 -21.21 0.55 6.44
CA TRP A 167 -21.50 1.00 5.08
C TRP A 167 -21.67 2.51 4.96
N ASN A 168 -21.33 3.27 6.01
CA ASN A 168 -21.37 4.73 5.98
C ASN A 168 -20.17 5.29 5.18
N ALA A 169 -20.45 5.93 4.03
CA ALA A 169 -19.42 6.45 3.14
C ALA A 169 -18.56 7.55 3.78
N GLU A 170 -19.13 8.40 4.64
CA GLU A 170 -18.38 9.46 5.31
C GLU A 170 -17.40 8.90 6.34
N ALA A 171 -17.81 7.87 7.09
CA ALA A 171 -16.97 7.17 8.05
C ALA A 171 -15.82 6.42 7.37
N LEU A 172 -16.09 5.78 6.22
CA LEU A 172 -15.06 5.11 5.42
C LEU A 172 -14.04 6.11 4.85
N ALA A 173 -14.48 7.31 4.45
CA ALA A 173 -13.61 8.36 3.94
C ALA A 173 -12.86 9.14 5.03
N ASN A 174 -13.34 9.11 6.28
CA ASN A 174 -12.78 9.88 7.40
C ASN A 174 -12.59 9.03 8.67
N PRO A 175 -11.91 7.87 8.63
CA PRO A 175 -11.88 6.94 9.76
C PRO A 175 -11.38 7.57 11.06
N ASP A 176 -10.40 8.47 10.99
CA ASP A 176 -9.84 9.19 12.15
C ASP A 176 -10.90 10.06 12.88
N LYS A 177 -11.90 10.61 12.18
CA LYS A 177 -13.00 11.39 12.80
C LYS A 177 -14.02 10.50 13.52
N TYR A 178 -14.18 9.26 13.05
CA TYR A 178 -15.17 8.31 13.56
C TYR A 178 -14.59 7.30 14.55
N GLN A 179 -13.26 7.33 14.77
CA GLN A 179 -12.64 6.64 15.88
C GLN A 179 -13.13 7.28 17.18
N LYS A 180 -14.05 6.61 17.87
CA LYS A 180 -14.34 6.95 19.27
C LYS A 180 -13.02 6.86 20.02
N GLN A 181 -12.59 7.95 20.67
CA GLN A 181 -11.48 7.88 21.63
C GLN A 181 -11.85 6.79 22.63
N GLY A 182 -11.19 5.63 22.53
CA GLY A 182 -11.26 4.63 23.57
C GLY A 182 -10.81 5.33 24.83
N SER A 183 -11.67 5.37 25.85
CA SER A 183 -11.30 5.83 27.17
C SER A 183 -10.03 5.08 27.56
N MET A 184 -8.92 5.81 27.69
CA MET A 184 -7.74 5.32 28.38
C MET A 184 -8.09 4.97 29.82
#